data_AF-A0A7Y5W030-F1
#
_entry.id   AF-A0A7Y5W030-F1
#
_cell.length_a   1.000
_cell.length_b   1.000
_cell.length_c   1.000
_cell.angle_alpha   90.00
_cell.angle_beta   90.00
_cell.angle_gamma   90.00
#
_symmetry.space_group_name_H-M   'P 1'
#
loop_
_entity.id
_entity.type
_entity.pdbx_description
1 polymer ?
#
loop_
_entity_poly.entity_id
_entity_poly.type
_entity_poly.pdbx_seq_one_letter_code
_entity_poly.pdbx_strand_id
1 'polypeptide(L)'
;MREYELTVVYDLAVAEAGGQDASVAHLTNLVETRGGQVLKVDHWGRRRLAYPIGRALDGDYVISRVNLEPAAVSALEASLKIDERVYRHLVVRADELPPPPPPREPRQQPAAEAAAPVAEAPVSPEAPAETASEAPATEEATQEAATAATEVVESAAATAAEPAGEPEAREDAAPGAETSD
;
A
#
# COMPACT_ATOMS: atom_id res chain seq x y z
N MET A 1 -22.15 -18.13 -9.10
CA MET A 1 -21.38 -17.46 -8.03
C MET A 1 -20.80 -18.51 -7.08
N ARG A 2 -19.47 -18.67 -7.08
CA ARG A 2 -18.73 -19.62 -6.24
C ARG A 2 -17.67 -18.85 -5.44
N GLU A 3 -17.32 -19.33 -4.27
CA GLU A 3 -16.26 -18.76 -3.45
C GLU A 3 -14.89 -19.30 -3.89
N TYR A 4 -13.92 -18.39 -3.98
CA TYR A 4 -12.53 -18.67 -4.31
C TYR A 4 -11.62 -17.99 -3.30
N GLU A 5 -10.47 -18.59 -3.03
CA GLU A 5 -9.35 -17.93 -2.37
C GLU A 5 -8.35 -17.51 -3.43
N LEU A 6 -8.02 -16.22 -3.42
CA LEU A 6 -7.10 -15.59 -4.33
C LEU A 6 -5.90 -15.10 -3.54
N THR A 7 -4.75 -15.73 -3.77
CA THR A 7 -3.45 -15.29 -3.25
C THR A 7 -2.70 -14.57 -4.35
N VAL A 8 -2.28 -13.33 -4.12
CA VAL A 8 -1.49 -12.53 -5.05
C VAL A 8 -0.25 -12.01 -4.34
N VAL A 9 0.89 -12.13 -5.02
CA VAL A 9 2.17 -11.55 -4.60
C VAL A 9 2.47 -10.41 -5.55
N TYR A 10 2.43 -9.19 -5.03
CA TYR A 10 2.76 -7.98 -5.77
C TYR A 10 4.23 -7.58 -5.58
N ASP A 11 4.72 -6.79 -6.52
CA ASP A 11 5.95 -6.05 -6.36
C ASP A 11 5.82 -5.06 -5.18
N LEU A 12 6.86 -4.99 -4.36
CA LEU A 12 6.91 -4.11 -3.20
C LEU A 12 6.80 -2.63 -3.61
N ALA A 13 7.25 -2.29 -4.82
CA ALA A 13 7.14 -0.94 -5.37
C ALA A 13 5.68 -0.42 -5.39
N VAL A 14 4.68 -1.30 -5.51
CA VAL A 14 3.26 -0.91 -5.48
C VAL A 14 2.86 -0.33 -4.12
N ALA A 15 3.25 -1.02 -3.04
CA ALA A 15 2.95 -0.59 -1.68
C ALA A 15 3.81 0.62 -1.26
N GLU A 16 5.03 0.73 -1.77
CA GLU A 16 5.89 1.90 -1.50
C GLU A 16 5.37 3.18 -2.18
N ALA A 17 4.82 3.07 -3.40
CA ALA A 17 4.29 4.22 -4.14
C ALA A 17 2.88 4.64 -3.68
N GLY A 18 1.99 3.67 -3.43
CA GLY A 18 0.58 3.92 -3.14
C GLY A 18 0.19 3.79 -1.66
N GLY A 19 1.13 3.47 -0.78
CA GLY A 19 0.87 3.13 0.61
C GLY A 19 0.55 1.64 0.81
N GLN A 20 0.46 1.24 2.08
CA GLN A 20 0.35 -0.18 2.47
C GLN A 20 -0.89 -0.87 1.86
N ASP A 21 -2.00 -0.17 1.70
CA ASP A 21 -3.25 -0.73 1.18
C ASP A 21 -3.37 -0.68 -0.35
N ALA A 22 -2.37 -0.15 -1.08
CA ALA A 22 -2.45 0.02 -2.52
C ALA A 22 -2.68 -1.31 -3.26
N SER A 23 -1.97 -2.36 -2.85
CA SER A 23 -2.12 -3.72 -3.40
C SER A 23 -3.49 -4.30 -3.14
N VAL A 24 -4.08 -4.01 -1.97
CA VAL A 24 -5.43 -4.41 -1.61
C VAL A 24 -6.45 -3.69 -2.48
N ALA A 25 -6.35 -2.37 -2.61
CA ALA A 25 -7.23 -1.59 -3.46
C ALA A 25 -7.18 -2.05 -4.92
N HIS A 26 -5.99 -2.33 -5.44
CA HIS A 26 -5.83 -2.87 -6.79
C HIS A 26 -6.53 -4.22 -6.97
N LEU A 27 -6.36 -5.14 -6.02
CA LEU A 27 -7.02 -6.44 -6.05
C LEU A 27 -8.55 -6.31 -5.99
N THR A 28 -9.06 -5.47 -5.08
CA THR A 28 -10.50 -5.24 -4.89
C THR A 28 -11.12 -4.67 -6.17
N ASN A 29 -10.52 -3.62 -6.74
CA ASN A 29 -10.98 -3.03 -8.00
C ASN A 29 -11.00 -4.05 -9.14
N LEU A 30 -9.99 -4.91 -9.22
CA LEU A 30 -9.88 -5.95 -10.24
C LEU A 30 -11.01 -6.99 -10.12
N VAL A 31 -11.38 -7.36 -8.90
CA VAL A 31 -12.47 -8.31 -8.63
C VAL A 31 -13.83 -7.68 -8.92
N GLU A 32 -14.06 -6.47 -8.43
CA GLU A 32 -15.33 -5.74 -8.58
C GLU A 32 -15.65 -5.41 -10.05
N THR A 33 -14.63 -5.00 -10.83
CA THR A 33 -14.77 -4.73 -12.28
C THR A 33 -15.29 -5.94 -13.07
N ARG A 34 -15.10 -7.16 -12.53
CA ARG A 34 -15.54 -8.41 -13.16
C ARG A 34 -16.86 -8.94 -12.58
N GLY A 35 -17.57 -8.12 -11.80
CA GLY A 35 -18.82 -8.50 -11.16
C GLY A 35 -18.65 -9.45 -9.98
N GLY A 36 -17.45 -9.49 -9.39
CA GLY A 36 -17.17 -10.24 -8.17
C GLY A 36 -17.42 -9.44 -6.91
N GLN A 37 -17.55 -10.14 -5.79
CA GLN A 37 -17.63 -9.56 -4.46
C GLN A 37 -16.45 -10.01 -3.62
N VAL A 38 -15.78 -9.07 -2.95
CA VAL A 38 -14.74 -9.38 -1.96
C VAL A 38 -15.41 -9.66 -0.61
N LEU A 39 -15.19 -10.85 -0.05
CA LEU A 39 -15.76 -11.29 1.22
C LEU A 39 -14.85 -10.95 2.40
N LYS A 40 -13.56 -11.23 2.24
CA LYS A 40 -12.54 -11.00 3.27
C LYS A 40 -11.20 -10.72 2.60
N VAL A 41 -10.47 -9.74 3.11
CA VAL A 41 -9.09 -9.49 2.73
C VAL A 41 -8.18 -9.68 3.93
N ASP A 42 -7.16 -10.52 3.76
CA ASP A 42 -6.06 -10.71 4.68
C ASP A 42 -4.78 -10.17 4.01
N HIS A 43 -4.40 -8.95 4.35
CA HIS A 43 -3.15 -8.33 3.87
C HIS A 43 -2.00 -8.70 4.79
N TRP A 44 -1.00 -9.41 4.26
CA TRP A 44 0.16 -9.83 5.02
C TRP A 44 1.33 -8.83 4.93
N GLY A 45 1.26 -7.88 3.99
CA GLY A 45 2.32 -6.89 3.78
C GLY A 45 3.56 -7.48 3.12
N ARG A 46 4.67 -6.74 3.27
CA ARG A 46 6.01 -7.12 2.80
C ARG A 46 6.49 -8.41 3.48
N ARG A 47 6.90 -9.39 2.67
CA ARG A 47 7.57 -10.62 3.13
C ARG A 47 8.71 -10.99 2.20
N ARG A 48 9.77 -11.55 2.79
CA ARG A 48 10.94 -12.03 2.05
C ARG A 48 10.64 -13.33 1.32
N LEU A 49 10.94 -13.36 0.02
CA LEU A 49 10.81 -14.53 -0.85
C LEU A 49 11.96 -15.51 -0.60
N ALA A 50 11.69 -16.81 -0.80
CA ALA A 50 12.71 -17.86 -0.64
C ALA A 50 13.81 -17.80 -1.72
N TYR A 51 13.46 -17.26 -2.90
CA TYR A 51 14.36 -17.02 -4.03
C TYR A 51 13.92 -15.75 -4.76
N PRO A 52 14.82 -15.07 -5.48
CA PRO A 52 14.48 -13.84 -6.17
C PRO A 52 13.53 -14.10 -7.34
N ILE A 53 12.47 -13.29 -7.47
CA ILE A 53 11.57 -13.25 -8.62
C ILE A 53 11.71 -11.87 -9.25
N GLY A 54 12.01 -11.79 -10.55
CA GLY A 54 12.18 -10.49 -11.21
C GLY A 54 13.29 -9.60 -10.61
N ARG A 55 14.32 -10.20 -9.99
CA ARG A 55 15.39 -9.54 -9.20
C ARG A 55 14.96 -8.98 -7.84
N ALA A 56 13.68 -9.08 -7.47
CA ALA A 56 13.21 -8.73 -6.13
C ALA A 56 13.36 -9.91 -5.16
N LEU A 57 13.77 -9.61 -3.92
CA LEU A 57 13.86 -10.56 -2.82
C LEU A 57 12.68 -10.46 -1.85
N ASP A 58 11.86 -9.43 -1.99
CA ASP A 58 10.68 -9.18 -1.17
C ASP A 58 9.46 -9.03 -2.07
N GLY A 59 8.28 -9.37 -1.54
CA GLY A 59 7.01 -9.16 -2.22
C GLY A 59 5.92 -8.79 -1.21
N ASP A 60 4.90 -8.10 -1.68
CA ASP A 60 3.73 -7.74 -0.89
C ASP A 60 2.62 -8.80 -1.07
N TYR A 61 2.22 -9.44 0.02
CA TYR A 61 1.29 -10.57 0.01
C TYR A 61 -0.14 -10.14 0.33
N VAL A 62 -1.05 -10.38 -0.60
CA VAL A 62 -2.49 -10.16 -0.40
C VAL A 62 -3.22 -11.48 -0.61
N ILE A 63 -3.99 -11.90 0.40
CA ILE A 63 -4.87 -13.06 0.31
C ILE A 63 -6.31 -12.55 0.44
N SER A 64 -7.18 -12.95 -0.46
CA SER A 64 -8.57 -12.50 -0.45
C SER A 64 -9.52 -13.65 -0.75
N ARG A 65 -10.63 -13.70 -0.02
CA ARG A 65 -11.77 -14.56 -0.33
C ARG A 65 -12.74 -13.76 -1.17
N VAL A 66 -13.04 -14.28 -2.35
CA VAL A 66 -13.87 -13.60 -3.34
C VAL A 66 -14.99 -14.52 -3.80
N ASN A 67 -16.17 -13.94 -4.00
CA ASN A 67 -17.26 -14.60 -4.70
C ASN A 67 -17.24 -14.15 -6.15
N LEU A 68 -17.11 -15.09 -7.08
CA LEU A 68 -17.01 -14.80 -8.51
C LEU A 68 -17.81 -15.80 -9.33
N GLU A 69 -18.30 -15.37 -10.49
CA GLU A 69 -18.86 -16.28 -11.48
C GLU A 69 -17.73 -17.13 -12.11
N PRO A 70 -17.90 -18.46 -12.26
CA PRO A 70 -16.84 -19.32 -12.81
C PRO A 70 -16.34 -18.88 -14.19
N ALA A 71 -17.20 -18.27 -15.01
CA ALA A 71 -16.83 -17.72 -16.32
C ALA A 71 -15.84 -16.54 -16.22
N ALA A 72 -15.92 -15.74 -15.15
CA ALA A 72 -15.07 -14.57 -14.95
C ALA A 72 -13.68 -14.90 -14.38
N VAL A 73 -13.49 -16.11 -13.83
CA VAL A 73 -12.21 -16.56 -13.24
C VAL A 73 -11.09 -16.56 -14.27
N SER A 74 -11.33 -17.14 -15.46
CA SER A 74 -10.30 -17.21 -16.50
C SER A 74 -9.87 -15.82 -16.99
N ALA A 75 -10.81 -14.88 -17.09
CA ALA A 75 -10.51 -13.49 -17.44
C ALA A 75 -9.74 -12.76 -16.33
N LEU A 76 -10.03 -13.06 -15.06
CA LEU A 76 -9.29 -12.53 -13.91
C LEU A 76 -7.85 -13.03 -13.91
N GLU A 77 -7.63 -14.33 -14.07
CA GLU A 77 -6.30 -14.94 -14.16
C GLU A 77 -5.49 -14.38 -15.33
N ALA A 78 -6.13 -14.20 -16.50
CA ALA A 78 -5.48 -13.61 -17.66
C ALA A 78 -4.99 -12.19 -17.38
N SER A 79 -5.78 -11.36 -16.71
CA SER A 79 -5.36 -10.00 -16.36
C SER A 79 -4.28 -9.96 -15.29
N LEU A 80 -4.35 -10.83 -14.27
CA LEU A 80 -3.28 -10.97 -13.27
C LEU A 80 -1.97 -11.46 -13.87
N LYS A 81 -2.03 -12.22 -14.97
CA LYS A 81 -0.84 -12.68 -15.70
C LYS A 81 -0.18 -11.59 -16.54
N ILE A 82 -0.95 -10.65 -17.05
CA ILE A 82 -0.47 -9.54 -17.90
C ILE A 82 0.07 -8.40 -17.04
N ASP A 83 -0.40 -8.25 -15.81
CA ASP A 83 0.07 -7.23 -14.89
C ASP A 83 1.52 -7.50 -14.45
N GLU A 84 2.45 -6.66 -14.90
CA GLU A 84 3.88 -6.76 -14.58
C GLU A 84 4.18 -6.57 -13.10
N ARG A 85 3.26 -5.94 -12.35
CA ARG A 85 3.38 -5.74 -10.90
C ARG A 85 3.07 -7.00 -10.11
N VAL A 86 2.55 -8.05 -10.74
CA VAL A 86 2.19 -9.32 -10.09
C VAL A 86 3.29 -10.34 -10.32
N TYR A 87 3.97 -10.76 -9.25
CA TYR A 87 4.97 -11.83 -9.31
C TYR A 87 4.35 -13.21 -9.40
N ARG A 88 3.27 -13.44 -8.66
CA ARG A 88 2.57 -14.73 -8.63
C ARG A 88 1.13 -14.54 -8.23
N HIS A 89 0.24 -15.32 -8.83
CA HIS A 89 -1.13 -15.48 -8.37
C HIS A 89 -1.46 -16.96 -8.23
N LEU A 90 -2.38 -17.27 -7.32
CA LEU A 90 -2.95 -18.59 -7.14
C LEU A 90 -4.44 -18.42 -6.85
N VAL A 91 -5.28 -19.06 -7.65
CA VAL A 91 -6.74 -19.12 -7.46
C VAL A 91 -7.08 -20.54 -7.05
N VAL A 92 -7.75 -20.70 -5.91
CA VAL A 92 -8.21 -21.99 -5.40
C VAL A 92 -9.71 -21.91 -5.13
N ARG A 93 -10.46 -22.97 -5.45
CA ARG A 93 -11.87 -23.06 -5.09
C ARG A 93 -12.01 -23.25 -3.58
N ALA A 94 -12.93 -22.50 -2.96
CA ALA A 94 -13.13 -22.61 -1.52
C ALA A 94 -13.62 -24.00 -1.08
N ASP A 95 -14.33 -24.72 -1.95
CA ASP A 95 -14.78 -26.10 -1.70
C ASP A 95 -13.62 -27.08 -1.46
N GLU A 96 -12.43 -26.77 -1.98
CA GLU A 96 -11.22 -27.59 -1.87
C GLU A 96 -10.34 -27.18 -0.68
N LEU A 97 -10.67 -26.07 -0.02
CA LEU A 97 -9.91 -25.56 1.11
C LEU A 97 -10.45 -26.11 2.43
N PRO A 98 -9.56 -26.41 3.40
CA PRO A 98 -10.00 -26.70 4.75
C PRO A 98 -10.79 -25.50 5.31
N PRO A 99 -11.75 -25.74 6.23
CA PRO A 99 -12.48 -24.65 6.87
C PRO A 99 -11.49 -23.64 7.48
N PRO A 100 -11.78 -22.34 7.40
CA PRO A 100 -10.87 -21.32 7.89
C PRO A 100 -10.54 -21.59 9.36
N PRO A 101 -9.27 -21.43 9.77
CA PRO A 101 -8.91 -21.57 11.17
C PRO A 101 -9.78 -20.60 11.99
N PRO A 102 -10.18 -20.98 13.21
CA PRO A 102 -10.91 -20.07 14.08
C PRO A 102 -10.12 -18.76 14.21
N PRO A 103 -10.80 -17.61 14.35
CA PRO A 103 -10.13 -16.33 14.56
C PRO A 103 -9.04 -16.52 15.60
N ARG A 104 -7.79 -16.22 15.22
CA ARG A 104 -6.70 -16.29 16.18
C ARG A 104 -7.05 -15.26 17.24
N GLU A 105 -7.35 -15.74 18.45
CA GLU A 105 -7.40 -14.86 19.60
C GLU A 105 -6.13 -14.01 19.55
N PRO A 106 -6.23 -12.68 19.74
CA PRO A 106 -5.05 -11.84 19.78
C PRO A 106 -4.11 -12.53 20.75
N ARG A 107 -2.98 -13.02 20.23
CA ARG A 107 -1.91 -13.50 21.09
C ARG A 107 -1.71 -12.34 22.01
N GLN A 108 -2.07 -12.51 23.28
CA GLN A 108 -1.57 -11.66 24.32
C GLN A 108 -0.07 -11.84 24.17
N GLN A 109 0.55 -10.95 23.42
CA GLN A 109 1.95 -10.67 23.54
C GLN A 109 2.06 -10.43 25.04
N PRO A 110 2.76 -11.29 25.80
CA PRO A 110 2.87 -11.06 27.23
C PRO A 110 3.57 -9.71 27.37
N ALA A 111 2.76 -8.68 27.59
CA ALA A 111 3.20 -7.43 28.13
C ALA A 111 3.61 -7.79 29.57
N ALA A 112 4.94 -7.83 29.78
CA ALA A 112 5.58 -7.79 31.09
C ALA A 112 5.23 -8.90 32.10
N GLU A 113 5.95 -10.02 32.04
CA GLU A 113 6.42 -10.79 33.21
C GLU A 113 7.50 -11.76 32.69
N ALA A 114 8.81 -11.55 32.84
CA ALA A 114 9.55 -11.31 34.06
C ALA A 114 10.80 -10.45 33.81
N ALA A 115 10.71 -9.17 34.14
CA ALA A 115 11.83 -8.47 34.76
C ALA A 115 11.43 -8.30 36.23
N ALA A 116 11.68 -9.35 37.02
CA ALA A 116 11.55 -9.24 38.47
C ALA A 116 12.56 -8.19 38.97
N PRO A 117 12.14 -7.22 39.80
CA PRO A 117 13.02 -6.20 40.34
C PRO A 117 13.91 -6.85 41.39
N VAL A 118 15.21 -6.98 41.11
CA VAL A 118 16.16 -7.25 42.19
C VAL A 118 16.35 -5.93 42.92
N ALA A 119 15.70 -5.89 44.08
CA ALA A 119 15.74 -4.81 45.05
C ALA A 119 17.19 -4.48 45.44
N GLU A 120 17.42 -3.17 45.45
CA GLU A 120 18.48 -2.46 46.13
C GLU A 120 18.52 -2.83 47.62
N ALA A 121 19.71 -3.12 48.14
CA ALA A 121 20.02 -3.24 49.56
C ALA A 121 21.48 -2.80 49.80
N PRO A 122 21.80 -2.23 50.97
CA PRO A 122 22.31 -0.86 51.03
C PRO A 122 23.80 -0.72 51.36
N VAL A 123 24.25 0.50 51.14
CA VAL A 123 25.53 1.15 51.44
C VAL A 123 26.17 0.83 52.80
N SER A 124 27.50 0.78 52.80
CA SER A 124 28.34 1.26 53.90
C SER A 124 29.73 1.69 53.40
N PRO A 125 30.39 2.67 54.07
CA PRO A 125 30.95 3.85 53.41
C PRO A 125 32.45 4.10 53.66
N GLU A 126 32.95 5.17 53.03
CA GLU A 126 34.07 6.06 53.44
C GLU A 126 35.52 5.57 53.15
N ALA A 127 36.19 6.01 52.06
CA ALA A 127 36.93 7.29 51.78
C ALA A 127 38.39 7.31 52.36
N PRO A 128 39.35 8.20 51.96
CA PRO A 128 39.49 9.12 50.80
C PRO A 128 40.92 9.16 50.16
N ALA A 129 41.14 10.14 49.25
CA ALA A 129 42.38 10.85 48.84
C ALA A 129 42.80 10.65 47.35
N GLU A 130 42.51 11.62 46.46
CA GLU A 130 43.34 12.78 46.03
C GLU A 130 44.36 12.36 44.94
N THR A 131 44.58 13.03 43.79
CA THR A 131 44.71 14.47 43.53
C THR A 131 44.49 14.81 42.04
N ALA A 132 43.88 15.98 41.86
CA ALA A 132 43.86 16.96 40.77
C ALA A 132 44.62 16.76 39.43
N SER A 133 44.03 17.35 38.39
CA SER A 133 44.58 18.46 37.56
C SER A 133 44.20 18.26 36.08
N GLU A 134 43.72 19.20 35.27
CA GLU A 134 43.12 20.53 35.36
C GLU A 134 42.69 20.84 33.91
N ALA A 135 41.56 21.53 33.70
CA ALA A 135 41.23 22.19 32.43
C ALA A 135 42.16 23.42 32.23
N PRO A 136 42.14 24.23 31.14
CA PRO A 136 40.98 24.96 30.57
C PRO A 136 40.94 24.96 29.02
N ALA A 137 39.78 25.13 28.35
CA ALA A 137 39.12 26.39 27.94
C ALA A 137 40.04 27.31 27.06
N THR A 138 39.62 27.83 25.89
CA THR A 138 38.59 28.86 25.72
C THR A 138 38.49 29.29 24.24
N GLU A 139 37.25 29.58 23.78
CA GLU A 139 36.73 30.59 22.81
C GLU A 139 37.49 30.97 21.51
N GLU A 140 36.94 31.54 20.44
CA GLU A 140 35.82 32.49 20.19
C GLU A 140 35.54 32.43 18.65
N ALA A 141 34.29 32.43 18.16
CA ALA A 141 33.56 33.57 17.55
C ALA A 141 34.09 34.02 16.16
N THR A 142 33.37 34.49 15.12
CA THR A 142 32.12 35.24 14.89
C THR A 142 31.85 35.14 13.37
N GLN A 143 30.67 34.70 12.90
CA GLN A 143 29.55 35.49 12.31
C GLN A 143 29.90 36.37 11.09
N GLU A 144 29.23 36.18 9.93
CA GLU A 144 28.60 37.29 9.17
C GLU A 144 27.66 36.83 8.02
N ALA A 145 26.49 37.50 7.98
CA ALA A 145 25.61 37.91 6.87
C ALA A 145 25.15 36.89 5.81
N ALA A 146 23.87 36.51 5.74
CA ALA A 146 22.68 37.25 5.27
C ALA A 146 22.62 37.48 3.74
N THR A 147 21.62 36.89 3.05
CA THR A 147 20.62 37.59 2.20
C THR A 147 19.68 36.63 1.44
N ALA A 148 18.37 36.97 1.50
CA ALA A 148 17.26 36.71 0.55
C ALA A 148 16.94 35.25 0.13
N ALA A 149 15.85 34.61 0.57
CA ALA A 149 14.44 34.83 0.19
C ALA A 149 14.14 34.66 -1.32
N THR A 150 13.48 33.56 -1.71
CA THR A 150 12.21 33.49 -2.49
C THR A 150 11.98 32.07 -3.04
N GLU A 151 10.94 31.41 -2.52
CA GLU A 151 10.19 30.34 -3.19
C GLU A 151 9.38 30.92 -4.36
N VAL A 152 9.31 30.22 -5.50
CA VAL A 152 8.07 30.15 -6.30
C VAL A 152 7.99 28.75 -6.92
N VAL A 153 6.90 28.07 -6.57
CA VAL A 153 6.35 26.84 -7.15
C VAL A 153 5.31 27.22 -8.22
N GLU A 154 5.04 26.30 -9.15
CA GLU A 154 3.87 26.26 -10.08
C GLU A 154 3.89 27.25 -11.26
N SER A 155 3.34 26.99 -12.45
CA SER A 155 2.59 25.88 -13.07
C SER A 155 2.46 26.23 -14.57
N ALA A 156 2.16 25.22 -15.40
CA ALA A 156 1.33 25.19 -16.63
C ALA A 156 0.86 26.53 -17.28
N ALA A 157 0.58 26.66 -18.57
CA ALA A 157 0.63 25.87 -19.80
C ALA A 157 0.02 26.77 -20.91
N ALA A 158 0.08 26.29 -22.15
CA ALA A 158 -0.92 26.49 -23.20
C ALA A 158 -1.12 27.88 -23.83
N THR A 159 -0.55 27.99 -25.04
CA THR A 159 -1.07 28.71 -26.19
C THR A 159 -2.48 28.25 -26.59
N ALA A 160 -3.44 29.18 -26.70
CA ALA A 160 -4.58 29.21 -27.64
C ALA A 160 -5.35 30.53 -27.37
N ALA A 161 -5.36 31.52 -28.26
CA ALA A 161 -6.27 31.67 -29.40
C ALA A 161 -7.75 31.91 -28.99
N GLU A 162 -8.15 33.18 -28.98
CA GLU A 162 -9.53 33.70 -29.06
C GLU A 162 -9.53 34.72 -30.23
N PRO A 163 -10.68 35.25 -30.73
CA PRO A 163 -12.08 34.86 -30.55
C PRO A 163 -12.86 34.77 -31.89
N ALA A 164 -14.13 34.36 -31.80
CA ALA A 164 -15.31 35.01 -32.42
C ALA A 164 -16.29 34.00 -33.05
N GLY A 165 -17.58 34.14 -32.69
CA GLY A 165 -18.69 33.79 -33.57
C GLY A 165 -19.77 32.89 -32.97
N GLU A 166 -20.67 33.48 -32.17
CA GLU A 166 -22.10 33.15 -32.31
C GLU A 166 -22.64 33.91 -33.55
N PRO A 167 -23.65 33.41 -34.29
CA PRO A 167 -24.99 33.28 -33.74
C PRO A 167 -25.89 32.14 -34.28
N GLU A 168 -27.00 31.96 -33.56
CA GLU A 168 -28.35 31.56 -33.97
C GLU A 168 -28.61 30.90 -35.35
N ALA A 169 -29.33 29.77 -35.34
CA ALA A 169 -30.71 29.65 -35.86
C ALA A 169 -31.03 28.32 -36.56
N ARG A 170 -32.31 27.92 -36.41
CA ARG A 170 -33.16 27.10 -37.30
C ARG A 170 -33.04 25.57 -37.28
N GLU A 171 -33.99 24.97 -36.56
CA GLU A 171 -35.15 24.26 -37.12
C GLU A 171 -35.02 23.76 -38.58
N ASP A 172 -34.90 22.44 -38.75
CA ASP A 172 -35.47 21.65 -39.87
C ASP A 172 -35.37 20.16 -39.45
N ALA A 173 -36.48 19.53 -39.04
CA ALA A 173 -37.42 18.77 -39.86
C ALA A 173 -37.05 17.27 -40.03
N ALA A 174 -37.94 16.44 -39.48
CA ALA A 174 -38.30 15.05 -39.81
C ALA A 174 -37.32 13.88 -39.50
N PRO A 175 -37.73 12.91 -38.67
CA PRO A 175 -37.32 11.52 -38.86
C PRO A 175 -38.22 10.86 -39.91
N GLY A 176 -37.60 10.30 -40.95
CA GLY A 176 -38.25 9.36 -41.85
C GLY A 176 -38.56 8.06 -41.09
N ALA A 177 -39.84 7.70 -41.04
CA ALA A 177 -40.29 6.36 -40.68
C ALA A 177 -40.77 5.66 -41.95
N GLU A 178 -39.92 4.77 -42.45
CA GLU A 178 -40.23 3.76 -43.45
C GLU A 178 -41.11 2.64 -42.86
N THR A 179 -42.18 2.31 -43.59
CA THR A 179 -42.52 0.95 -44.06
C THR A 179 -43.10 -0.12 -43.10
N SER A 180 -44.32 -0.56 -43.47
CA SER A 180 -44.98 -1.88 -43.28
C SER A 180 -45.34 -2.32 -41.85
N ASP A 181 -46.50 -2.90 -41.54
CA ASP A 181 -47.41 -3.87 -42.18
C ASP A 181 -48.86 -3.62 -41.67
#